data_AF-R4XGB2-F1
#
_entry.id   AF-R4XGB2-F1
#
_cell.length_a   1.000
_cell.length_b   1.000
_cell.length_c   1.000
_cell.angle_alpha   90.00
_cell.angle_beta   90.00
_cell.angle_gamma   90.00
#
_symmetry.space_group_name_H-M   'P 1'
#
loop_
_entity.id
_entity.type
_entity.pdbx_description
1 polymer ?
#
loop_
_entity_poly.entity_id
_entity_poly.type
_entity_poly.pdbx_seq_one_letter_code
_entity_poly.pdbx_strand_id
1 'polypeptide(L)'
;MVRLKHRYILFEIRECDDRPEQKDLLDRIRQSLLFNFGTAATGHLNASLYLKYYSPRTGRGILQADRAHYRLAWAALTFLDLLDRGGGFVCALGVSGTIRKAEERLIGLDRRQMFLLA
;
A
#
# COMPACT_ATOMS: atom_id res chain seq x y z
N MET A 1 -26.05 15.49 -4.03
CA MET A 1 -25.69 14.05 -3.92
C MET A 1 -24.24 13.93 -3.43
N VAL A 2 -24.01 13.42 -2.22
CA VAL A 2 -22.66 13.32 -1.63
C VAL A 2 -22.07 11.96 -1.99
N ARG A 3 -20.84 11.95 -2.53
CA ARG A 3 -20.07 10.72 -2.80
C ARG A 3 -18.90 10.60 -1.83
N LEU A 4 -18.64 9.40 -1.33
CA LEU A 4 -17.42 9.10 -0.61
C LEU A 4 -16.23 9.17 -1.57
N LYS A 5 -15.15 9.82 -1.15
CA LYS A 5 -13.95 10.02 -1.97
C LYS A 5 -12.80 9.21 -1.38
N HIS A 6 -12.14 8.43 -2.22
CA HIS A 6 -10.99 7.63 -1.82
C HIS A 6 -9.68 8.18 -2.37
N ARG A 7 -8.57 7.74 -1.78
CA ARG A 7 -7.21 7.91 -2.28
C ARG A 7 -6.60 6.53 -2.50
N TYR A 8 -5.78 6.43 -3.53
CA TYR A 8 -5.10 5.21 -3.92
C TYR A 8 -3.60 5.41 -3.75
N ILE A 9 -3.01 4.71 -2.80
CA ILE A 9 -1.59 4.76 -2.46
C ILE A 9 -0.90 3.66 -3.27
N LEU A 10 0.05 4.05 -4.10
CA LEU A 10 0.93 3.11 -4.80
C LEU A 10 2.11 2.83 -3.91
N PHE A 11 2.46 1.55 -3.77
CA PHE A 11 3.62 1.15 -2.97
C PHE A 11 4.39 0.01 -3.63
N GLU A 12 5.62 -0.15 -3.19
CA GLU A 12 6.57 -1.19 -3.60
C GLU A 12 7.26 -1.75 -2.37
N ILE A 13 7.34 -3.08 -2.29
CA ILE A 13 8.10 -3.82 -1.29
C ILE A 13 9.50 -4.08 -1.86
N ARG A 14 10.52 -3.56 -1.17
CA ARG A 14 11.92 -3.75 -1.52
C ARG A 14 12.59 -4.71 -0.53
N GLU A 15 13.70 -5.31 -1.00
CA GLU A 15 14.63 -6.10 -0.17
C GLU A 15 13.91 -7.15 0.68
N CYS A 16 13.03 -7.95 0.07
CA CYS A 16 12.24 -8.95 0.78
C CYS A 16 12.37 -10.30 0.06
N ASP A 17 12.98 -11.28 0.75
CA ASP A 17 13.21 -12.63 0.23
C ASP A 17 11.91 -13.44 0.09
N ASP A 18 11.00 -13.29 1.06
CA ASP A 18 9.69 -13.94 1.06
C ASP A 18 8.58 -12.89 1.17
N ARG A 19 7.90 -12.65 0.05
CA ARG A 19 6.87 -11.60 -0.02
C ARG A 19 5.52 -12.17 0.41
N PRO A 20 4.82 -11.52 1.36
CA PRO A 20 3.57 -12.03 1.90
C PRO A 20 2.50 -12.10 0.82
N GLU A 21 1.52 -12.99 0.98
CA GLU A 21 0.32 -13.01 0.14
C GLU A 21 -0.54 -11.77 0.38
N GLN A 22 -1.47 -11.47 -0.55
CA GLN A 22 -2.33 -10.29 -0.48
C GLN A 22 -3.15 -10.21 0.82
N LYS A 23 -3.65 -11.34 1.32
CA LYS A 23 -4.43 -11.39 2.57
C LYS A 23 -3.55 -11.08 3.78
N ASP A 24 -2.42 -11.77 3.89
CA ASP A 24 -1.46 -11.58 4.97
C ASP A 24 -0.92 -10.14 5.00
N LEU A 25 -0.60 -9.57 3.84
CA LEU A 25 -0.15 -8.18 3.74
C LEU A 25 -1.21 -7.20 4.25
N LEU A 26 -2.49 -7.40 3.92
CA LEU A 26 -3.57 -6.53 4.38
C LEU A 26 -3.74 -6.60 5.90
N ASP A 27 -3.62 -7.79 6.49
CA ASP A 27 -3.75 -7.98 7.93
C ASP A 27 -2.54 -7.39 8.67
N ARG A 28 -1.32 -7.56 8.14
CA ARG A 28 -0.12 -6.86 8.63
C ARG A 28 -0.28 -5.34 8.58
N ILE A 29 -0.83 -4.77 7.50
CA ILE A 29 -1.11 -3.33 7.41
C ILE A 29 -2.06 -2.89 8.53
N ARG A 30 -3.13 -3.66 8.79
CA ARG A 30 -4.10 -3.34 9.85
C ARG A 30 -3.46 -3.44 11.24
N GLN A 31 -2.63 -4.45 11.47
CA GLN A 31 -1.89 -4.60 12.73
C GLN A 31 -0.91 -3.45 12.95
N SER A 32 -0.14 -3.06 11.93
CA SER A 32 0.73 -1.87 11.97
C SER A 32 -0.06 -0.61 12.28
N LEU A 33 -1.24 -0.45 11.68
CA LEU A 33 -2.08 0.72 11.92
C LEU A 33 -2.63 0.76 13.35
N LEU A 34 -3.03 -0.39 13.90
CA LEU A 34 -3.48 -0.53 15.28
C LEU A 34 -2.34 -0.28 16.27
N PHE A 35 -1.17 -0.84 16.02
CA PHE A 35 0.00 -0.70 16.89
C PHE A 35 0.51 0.74 16.93
N ASN A 36 0.61 1.40 15.78
CA ASN A 36 1.20 2.75 15.68
C ASN A 36 0.21 3.88 15.99
N PHE A 37 -1.08 3.71 15.67
CA PHE A 37 -2.08 4.79 15.76
C PHE A 37 -3.30 4.46 16.63
N GLY A 38 -3.36 3.25 17.17
CA GLY A 38 -4.42 2.82 18.08
C GLY A 38 -5.76 2.49 17.40
N THR A 39 -6.75 2.19 18.23
CA THR A 39 -8.08 1.71 17.81
C THR A 39 -8.90 2.78 17.11
N ALA A 40 -8.77 4.06 17.50
CA ALA A 40 -9.51 5.16 16.89
C ALA A 40 -9.15 5.33 15.40
N ALA A 41 -7.85 5.41 15.09
CA ALA A 41 -7.36 5.48 13.71
C ALA A 41 -7.77 4.25 12.90
N THR A 42 -7.69 3.07 13.52
CA THR A 42 -8.10 1.80 12.91
C THR A 42 -9.59 1.79 12.58
N GLY A 43 -10.44 2.27 13.48
CA GLY A 43 -11.88 2.37 13.27
C GLY A 43 -12.24 3.28 12.10
N HIS A 44 -11.56 4.43 11.95
CA HIS A 44 -11.79 5.35 10.84
C HIS A 44 -11.43 4.75 9.47
N LEU A 45 -10.38 3.94 9.40
CA LEU A 45 -9.88 3.41 8.13
C LEU A 45 -10.42 2.02 7.78
N ASN A 46 -10.77 1.18 8.74
CA ASN A 46 -11.10 -0.23 8.52
C ASN A 46 -12.17 -0.47 7.43
N ALA A 47 -13.20 0.38 7.39
CA ALA A 47 -14.28 0.26 6.39
C ALA A 47 -13.87 0.72 4.98
N SER A 48 -12.76 1.43 4.84
CA SER A 48 -12.30 2.05 3.57
C SER A 48 -10.96 1.51 3.07
N LEU A 49 -10.26 0.76 3.92
CA LEU A 49 -8.93 0.22 3.70
C LEU A 49 -9.02 -1.09 2.91
N TYR A 50 -8.70 -1.03 1.62
CA TYR A 50 -8.74 -2.19 0.73
C TYR A 50 -7.48 -2.28 -0.11
N LEU A 51 -6.86 -3.46 -0.12
CA LEU A 51 -5.77 -3.76 -1.04
C LEU A 51 -6.37 -4.13 -2.39
N LYS A 52 -6.40 -3.18 -3.33
CA LYS A 52 -7.05 -3.33 -4.65
C LYS A 52 -6.24 -4.17 -5.61
N TYR A 53 -4.92 -4.04 -5.54
CA TYR A 53 -3.98 -4.80 -6.34
C TYR A 53 -2.73 -5.02 -5.53
N TYR A 54 -2.17 -6.22 -5.62
CA TYR A 54 -0.83 -6.52 -5.15
C TYR A 54 -0.30 -7.74 -5.89
N SER A 55 0.96 -7.67 -6.32
CA SER A 55 1.65 -8.77 -6.97
C SER A 55 2.87 -9.17 -6.14
N PRO A 56 2.89 -10.37 -5.52
CA PRO A 56 4.07 -10.88 -4.83
C PRO A 56 5.30 -10.96 -5.76
N ARG A 57 5.10 -11.18 -7.06
CA ARG A 57 6.21 -11.29 -8.02
C ARG A 57 6.97 -9.97 -8.22
N THR A 58 6.28 -8.85 -8.25
CA THR A 58 6.92 -7.52 -8.42
C THR A 58 7.04 -6.74 -7.11
N GLY A 59 6.35 -7.17 -6.06
CA GLY A 59 6.29 -6.46 -4.77
C GLY A 59 5.48 -5.17 -4.85
N ARG A 60 4.74 -4.93 -5.93
CA ARG A 60 4.02 -3.68 -6.17
C ARG A 60 2.53 -3.82 -5.87
N GLY A 61 1.94 -2.76 -5.33
CA GLY A 61 0.53 -2.75 -4.96
C GLY A 61 -0.14 -1.39 -4.95
N ILE A 62 -1.47 -1.43 -4.87
CA ILE A 62 -2.36 -0.28 -4.77
C ILE A 62 -3.27 -0.47 -3.56
N LEU A 63 -3.08 0.38 -2.55
CA LEU A 63 -3.90 0.43 -1.35
C LEU A 63 -4.93 1.55 -1.48
N GLN A 64 -6.21 1.24 -1.32
CA GLN A 64 -7.28 2.22 -1.19
C GLN A 64 -7.42 2.64 0.28
N ALA A 65 -7.60 3.94 0.52
CA ALA A 65 -7.96 4.49 1.82
C ALA A 65 -8.93 5.66 1.68
N ASP A 66 -9.64 6.00 2.76
CA ASP A 66 -10.48 7.20 2.81
C ASP A 66 -9.65 8.49 2.62
N ARG A 67 -10.23 9.49 1.95
CA ARG A 67 -9.54 10.75 1.64
C ARG A 67 -9.15 11.54 2.89
N ALA A 68 -9.92 11.48 3.98
CA ALA A 68 -9.59 12.26 5.17
C ALA A 68 -8.38 11.65 5.90
N HIS A 69 -8.24 10.33 5.89
CA HIS A 69 -7.28 9.60 6.73
C HIS A 69 -6.21 8.82 5.97
N TYR A 70 -6.10 8.96 4.63
CA TYR A 70 -5.11 8.21 3.83
C TYR A 70 -3.65 8.36 4.28
N ARG A 71 -3.30 9.47 4.96
CA ARG A 71 -1.96 9.70 5.51
C ARG A 71 -1.61 8.71 6.63
N LEU A 72 -2.59 8.28 7.43
CA LEU A 72 -2.38 7.25 8.45
C LEU A 72 -2.13 5.89 7.80
N ALA A 73 -2.87 5.56 6.74
CA ALA A 73 -2.62 4.36 5.94
C ALA A 73 -1.24 4.40 5.26
N TRP A 74 -0.81 5.55 4.74
CA TRP A 74 0.54 5.75 4.23
C TRP A 74 1.58 5.49 5.32
N ALA A 75 1.45 6.15 6.47
CA ALA A 75 2.43 6.03 7.55
C ALA A 75 2.50 4.59 8.09
N ALA A 76 1.34 3.91 8.23
CA ALA A 76 1.29 2.50 8.60
C ALA A 76 1.99 1.59 7.57
N LEU A 77 1.88 1.90 6.27
CA LEU A 77 2.63 1.19 5.24
C LEU A 77 4.14 1.39 5.44
N THR A 78 4.61 2.60 5.69
CA THR A 78 6.06 2.87 5.85
C THR A 78 6.64 2.29 7.15
N PHE A 79 5.81 2.09 8.16
CA PHE A 79 6.19 1.41 9.41
C PHE A 79 5.99 -0.09 9.37
N LEU A 80 5.56 -0.66 8.24
CA LEU A 80 5.54 -2.11 8.11
C LEU A 80 6.96 -2.62 8.14
N ASP A 81 7.25 -3.24 9.27
CA ASP A 81 8.40 -4.07 9.41
C ASP A 81 8.06 -5.44 8.81
N LEU A 82 8.69 -5.78 7.68
CA LEU A 82 8.56 -7.12 7.09
C LEU A 82 9.57 -8.10 7.72
N LEU A 83 10.16 -7.73 8.86
CA LEU A 83 11.08 -8.54 9.65
C LEU A 83 10.37 -9.71 10.35
N ASP A 84 9.97 -10.70 9.56
CA ASP A 84 9.94 -12.08 10.05
C ASP A 84 11.10 -12.91 9.45
N ARG A 85 11.52 -12.64 8.19
CA ARG A 85 12.55 -13.49 7.52
C ARG A 85 13.53 -12.81 6.55
N GLY A 86 13.46 -11.51 6.27
CA GLY A 86 14.33 -10.96 5.20
C GLY A 86 14.51 -9.46 5.07
N GLY A 87 14.29 -8.64 6.12
CA GLY A 87 14.73 -7.22 6.11
C GLY A 87 14.00 -6.26 5.18
N GLY A 88 12.85 -6.65 4.63
CA GLY A 88 12.13 -5.84 3.65
C GLY A 88 11.44 -4.62 4.22
N PHE A 89 11.32 -3.58 3.40
CA PHE A 89 10.57 -2.37 3.73
C PHE A 89 9.66 -1.94 2.60
N VAL A 90 8.58 -1.27 2.97
CA VAL A 90 7.57 -0.77 2.03
C VAL A 90 7.86 0.69 1.69
N CYS A 91 8.03 0.98 0.41
CA CYS A 91 8.17 2.31 -0.14
C CYS A 91 6.86 2.79 -0.76
N ALA A 92 6.33 3.93 -0.32
CA ALA A 92 5.23 4.59 -1.00
C ALA A 92 5.73 5.35 -2.26
N LEU A 93 5.24 4.97 -3.44
CA LEU A 93 5.62 5.55 -4.73
C LEU A 93 4.81 6.81 -5.09
N GLY A 94 3.67 7.00 -4.43
CA GLY A 94 2.81 8.17 -4.58
C GLY A 94 1.34 7.88 -4.33
N VAL A 95 0.51 8.91 -4.55
CA VAL A 95 -0.95 8.84 -4.31
C VAL A 95 -1.70 9.33 -5.54
N SER A 96 -2.78 8.63 -5.87
CA SER A 96 -3.73 8.98 -6.93
C SER A 96 -5.13 9.25 -6.37
N GLY A 97 -5.91 10.04 -7.10
CA GLY A 97 -7.33 10.25 -6.83
C GLY A 97 -8.26 9.19 -7.45
N THR A 98 -7.80 8.47 -8.48
CA THR A 98 -8.58 7.42 -9.15
C THR A 98 -7.73 6.16 -9.36
N ILE A 99 -8.39 5.00 -9.35
CA ILE A 99 -7.71 3.71 -9.55
C ILE A 99 -7.05 3.62 -10.93
N ARG A 100 -7.75 4.05 -11.99
CA ARG A 100 -7.22 4.08 -13.36
C ARG A 100 -5.91 4.86 -13.47
N LYS A 101 -5.82 6.05 -12.84
CA LYS A 101 -4.59 6.84 -12.84
C LYS A 101 -3.48 6.22 -12.00
N ALA A 102 -3.82 5.45 -10.96
CA ALA A 102 -2.85 4.69 -10.19
C ALA A 102 -2.26 3.55 -11.02
N GLU A 103 -3.11 2.78 -11.73
CA GLU A 103 -2.69 1.70 -12.62
C GLU A 103 -1.81 2.21 -13.77
N GLU A 104 -2.23 3.29 -14.45
CA GLU A 104 -1.44 3.93 -15.51
C GLU A 104 -0.04 4.34 -15.01
N ARG A 105 0.04 4.85 -13.77
CA ARG A 105 1.32 5.23 -13.15
C ARG A 105 2.18 4.02 -12.82
N LEU A 106 1.58 2.93 -12.32
CA LEU A 106 2.30 1.69 -12.00
C LEU A 106 2.92 1.08 -13.26
N ILE A 107 2.13 0.98 -14.34
CA ILE A 107 2.60 0.50 -15.65
C ILE A 107 3.72 1.41 -16.19
N GLY A 108 3.58 2.73 -16.01
CA GLY A 108 4.63 3.68 -16.40
C GLY A 108 5.95 3.46 -15.66
N LEU A 109 5.89 3.11 -14.36
CA LEU A 109 7.07 2.77 -13.56
C LEU A 109 7.67 1.42 -13.98
N ASP A 110 6.85 0.41 -14.26
CA ASP A 110 7.31 -0.88 -14.78
C ASP A 110 8.09 -0.70 -16.08
N ARG A 111 7.53 0.06 -17.04
CA ARG A 111 8.19 0.35 -18.32
C ARG A 111 9.54 1.03 -18.14
N ARG A 112 9.63 2.04 -17.27
CA ARG A 112 10.89 2.74 -16.97
C ARG A 112 11.92 1.79 -16.36
N GLN A 113 11.51 0.92 -15.46
CA GLN A 113 12.42 -0.05 -14.84
C GLN A 113 12.95 -1.06 -15.85
N MET A 114 12.12 -1.53 -16.79
CA MET A 114 12.58 -2.40 -17.87
C MET A 114 13.69 -1.75 -18.72
N PHE A 115 13.56 -0.45 -19.03
CA PHE A 115 14.59 0.28 -19.79
C PHE A 115 15.89 0.51 -19.01
N LEU A 116 15.85 0.55 -17.68
CA LEU A 116 17.05 0.75 -16.86
C LEU A 116 17.82 -0.54 -16.58
N LEU A 117 17.19 -1.70 -16.77
CA LEU A 117 17.77 -3.03 -16.55
C LEU A 117 18.23 -3.71 -17.85
N ALA A 118 17.98 -3.07 -19.00
CA ALA A 118 18.43 -3.51 -20.33
C ALA A 118 19.73 -2.78 -20.71
#